data_AF-A0A444XI76-F1
#
_entry.id   AF-A0A444XI76-F1
#
_cell.length_a   1.000
_cell.length_b   1.000
_cell.length_c   1.000
_cell.angle_alpha   90.00
_cell.angle_beta   90.00
_cell.angle_gamma   90.00
#
_symmetry.space_group_name_H-M   'P 1'
#
loop_
_entity.id
_entity.type
_entity.pdbx_description
1 polymer ?
#
loop_
_entity_poly.entity_id
_entity_poly.type
_entity_poly.pdbx_seq_one_letter_code
_entity_poly.pdbx_strand_id
1 'polypeptide(L)'
;MRHSQYILAFFFTLILTTQARHHHHTKHKHSSHSNNNDNNTNNQSYPPSPSPSPSSGISMPPVAAPGGYDNEAPSPSPSDDDGSEIFNVRTFGAIGDGIADDTKSFKMAWDSACQSDSAINIVLVPRGFSFMVQSTIFTGPCQGGLVLKVDGTLMPPDGPESWPNNTSRRQWLVFYRINNMSLQGSGVIDGRGQNWWDLPCKPHKGPNGTTLPGPCDSPVALRFFMSSNLSVQGLRIKNSPQFHFRFDGCKSVRVDSIFITSPALSPNTDGIHIENTNDVRIYNSVISNGDDCVSIGTGCYDVDIKNITCGPSHGIRYFYDHLFMYYSQKFHSLFLLH
;
A
#
# COMPACT_ATOMS: atom_id res chain seq x y z
N MET A 1 -10.45 37.09 -44.61
CA MET A 1 -10.92 35.84 -45.26
C MET A 1 -9.77 35.27 -46.09
N ARG A 2 -9.41 34.00 -45.79
CA ARG A 2 -8.82 32.91 -46.63
C ARG A 2 -7.89 33.27 -47.81
N HIS A 3 -6.84 32.54 -48.18
CA HIS A 3 -6.01 31.40 -47.72
C HIS A 3 -5.23 30.98 -49.00
N SER A 4 -3.97 30.52 -48.89
CA SER A 4 -3.32 29.39 -49.61
C SER A 4 -1.80 29.60 -49.66
N GLN A 5 -0.98 28.92 -48.84
CA GLN A 5 -0.19 27.69 -49.09
C GLN A 5 0.81 27.85 -50.26
N TYR A 6 2.13 27.59 -50.17
CA TYR A 6 2.88 26.36 -49.81
C TYR A 6 4.30 26.72 -49.30
N ILE A 7 4.82 26.15 -48.20
CA ILE A 7 5.75 24.99 -48.08
C ILE A 7 7.03 25.07 -48.93
N LEU A 8 8.19 25.21 -48.27
CA LEU A 8 9.39 24.42 -48.57
C LEU A 8 10.30 24.37 -47.32
N ALA A 9 10.47 23.18 -46.74
CA ALA A 9 11.30 22.90 -45.59
C ALA A 9 12.73 22.53 -46.04
N PHE A 10 13.72 23.11 -45.35
CA PHE A 10 15.15 22.86 -45.54
C PHE A 10 15.56 21.48 -44.99
N PHE A 11 16.26 20.70 -45.81
CA PHE A 11 17.02 19.53 -45.38
C PHE A 11 18.32 19.98 -44.68
N PHE A 12 18.56 19.51 -43.46
CA PHE A 12 19.88 19.48 -42.85
C PHE A 12 20.17 18.08 -42.29
N THR A 13 21.09 17.39 -42.96
CA THR A 13 21.83 16.24 -42.45
C THR A 13 22.70 16.65 -41.27
N LEU A 14 22.59 15.94 -40.14
CA LEU A 14 23.63 15.88 -39.14
C LEU A 14 23.80 14.43 -38.68
N ILE A 15 24.88 13.81 -39.15
CA ILE A 15 25.41 12.55 -38.66
C ILE A 15 26.24 12.90 -37.42
N LEU A 16 25.85 12.38 -36.25
CA LEU A 16 26.72 12.32 -35.09
C LEU A 16 26.78 10.89 -34.57
N THR A 17 28.02 10.41 -34.59
CA THR A 17 28.59 9.17 -34.10
C THR A 17 28.16 8.79 -32.68
N THR A 18 27.68 7.57 -32.50
CA THR A 18 27.59 6.93 -31.17
C THR A 18 28.91 6.22 -30.87
N GLN A 19 29.74 6.81 -30.00
CA GLN A 19 30.83 6.05 -29.37
C GLN A 19 30.26 5.26 -28.19
N ALA A 20 30.26 3.94 -28.32
CA ALA A 20 30.07 3.02 -27.22
C ALA A 20 31.22 3.17 -26.21
N ARG A 21 30.92 3.59 -24.98
CA ARG A 21 31.87 3.49 -23.87
C ARG A 21 31.71 2.14 -23.17
N HIS A 22 32.63 1.24 -23.45
CA HIS A 22 32.89 0.05 -22.66
C HIS A 22 33.42 0.47 -21.28
N HIS A 23 32.67 0.19 -20.22
CA HIS A 23 33.21 0.25 -18.86
C HIS A 23 33.94 -1.06 -18.53
N HIS A 24 35.26 -0.96 -18.42
CA HIS A 24 36.14 -2.00 -17.90
C HIS A 24 35.97 -2.04 -16.37
N HIS A 25 35.33 -3.08 -15.83
CA HIS A 25 35.42 -3.36 -14.40
C HIS A 25 36.69 -4.19 -14.13
N THR A 26 37.66 -3.57 -13.48
CA THR A 26 38.80 -4.23 -12.87
C THR A 26 38.32 -5.14 -11.73
N LYS A 27 38.58 -6.44 -11.88
CA LYS A 27 38.39 -7.46 -10.84
C LYS A 27 39.30 -7.15 -9.65
N HIS A 28 38.74 -6.78 -8.50
CA HIS A 28 39.40 -7.02 -7.22
C HIS A 28 39.08 -8.45 -6.77
N LYS A 29 40.10 -9.31 -6.83
CA LYS A 29 40.14 -10.61 -6.16
C LYS A 29 40.06 -10.37 -4.65
N HIS A 30 38.97 -10.76 -4.02
CA HIS A 30 39.01 -11.11 -2.60
C HIS A 30 39.26 -12.62 -2.47
N SER A 31 40.42 -12.90 -1.89
CA SER A 31 40.89 -14.23 -1.50
C SER A 31 39.93 -14.85 -0.50
N SER A 32 39.50 -16.07 -0.78
CA SER A 32 38.88 -16.99 0.16
C SER A 32 39.90 -17.43 1.20
N HIS A 33 39.55 -17.32 2.48
CA HIS A 33 40.18 -18.10 3.54
C HIS A 33 39.08 -18.90 4.25
N SER A 34 39.10 -20.22 4.02
CA SER A 34 38.38 -21.19 4.84
C SER A 34 39.28 -21.72 5.95
N ASN A 35 38.67 -21.82 7.13
CA ASN A 35 38.85 -22.84 8.16
C ASN A 35 40.23 -23.11 8.75
N ASN A 36 40.37 -22.81 10.03
CA ASN A 36 40.29 -23.84 11.08
C ASN A 36 40.25 -23.16 12.46
N ASN A 37 39.32 -23.57 13.32
CA ASN A 37 39.66 -24.03 14.66
C ASN A 37 38.41 -24.57 15.36
N ASP A 38 38.48 -25.87 15.61
CA ASP A 38 37.78 -26.56 16.67
C ASP A 38 37.93 -25.83 18.00
N ASN A 39 36.84 -25.70 18.75
CA ASN A 39 36.82 -26.03 20.18
C ASN A 39 35.38 -26.11 20.71
N ASN A 40 34.94 -27.36 20.75
CA ASN A 40 34.12 -28.00 21.76
C ASN A 40 34.03 -27.26 23.11
N THR A 41 32.83 -26.81 23.50
CA THR A 41 32.36 -26.78 24.91
C THR A 41 30.85 -26.89 24.93
N ASN A 42 30.38 -28.01 25.48
CA ASN A 42 29.01 -28.27 25.89
C ASN A 42 28.45 -27.16 26.77
N ASN A 43 27.27 -26.64 26.43
CA ASN A 43 26.39 -26.06 27.44
C ASN A 43 24.94 -26.48 27.13
N GLN A 44 24.50 -27.52 27.83
CA GLN A 44 23.11 -27.98 27.85
C GLN A 44 22.24 -26.91 28.52
N SER A 45 21.38 -26.27 27.74
CA SER A 45 20.29 -25.44 28.24
C SER A 45 19.06 -26.32 28.51
N TYR A 46 18.75 -26.52 29.80
CA TYR A 46 17.48 -27.13 30.23
C TYR A 46 16.33 -26.11 30.08
N PRO A 47 15.13 -26.54 29.66
CA PRO A 47 13.97 -25.67 29.58
C PRO A 47 13.42 -25.33 30.98
N PRO A 48 12.86 -24.13 31.19
CA PRO A 48 12.23 -23.79 32.47
C PRO A 48 10.90 -24.53 32.65
N SER A 49 10.67 -25.02 33.87
CA SER A 49 9.45 -25.71 34.31
C SER A 49 8.19 -24.83 34.20
N PRO A 50 7.00 -25.41 33.94
CA PRO A 50 5.76 -24.65 33.85
C PRO A 50 5.25 -24.19 35.23
N SER A 51 4.70 -22.98 35.27
CA SER A 51 4.06 -22.35 36.43
C SER A 51 2.81 -23.14 36.90
N PRO A 52 2.51 -23.18 38.20
CA PRO A 52 1.33 -23.89 38.72
C PRO A 52 0.03 -23.13 38.45
N SER A 53 -1.01 -23.87 38.08
CA SER A 53 -2.39 -23.39 37.93
C SER A 53 -3.03 -23.09 39.30
N PRO A 54 -3.79 -22.00 39.47
CA PRO A 54 -4.67 -21.86 40.62
C PRO A 54 -6.01 -22.58 40.41
N SER A 55 -6.36 -23.30 41.47
CA SER A 55 -7.59 -24.03 41.76
C SER A 55 -8.87 -23.20 41.65
N SER A 56 -9.92 -23.92 41.25
CA SER A 56 -11.36 -23.65 41.31
C SER A 56 -11.94 -23.23 42.67
N GLY A 57 -13.06 -22.50 42.62
CA GLY A 57 -14.02 -22.20 43.70
C GLY A 57 -14.12 -20.68 43.97
N ILE A 58 -15.27 -19.99 43.93
CA ILE A 58 -16.54 -20.27 44.62
C ILE A 58 -17.69 -19.37 44.06
N SER A 59 -18.89 -19.95 44.03
CA SER A 59 -20.29 -19.46 44.09
C SER A 59 -20.82 -18.37 43.14
N MET A 60 -21.81 -18.78 42.33
CA MET A 60 -22.85 -17.94 41.74
C MET A 60 -23.92 -17.57 42.80
N PRO A 61 -24.49 -16.35 42.78
CA PRO A 61 -25.72 -16.03 43.52
C PRO A 61 -26.99 -16.47 42.74
N PRO A 62 -28.15 -16.54 43.41
CA PRO A 62 -29.27 -17.38 43.00
C PRO A 62 -30.14 -16.79 41.89
N VAL A 63 -30.74 -17.72 41.14
CA VAL A 63 -31.75 -17.52 40.10
C VAL A 63 -33.05 -17.01 40.71
N ALA A 64 -33.56 -15.87 40.22
CA ALA A 64 -34.93 -15.43 40.45
C ALA A 64 -35.84 -15.92 39.30
N ALA A 65 -36.99 -16.47 39.66
CA ALA A 65 -38.04 -16.94 38.75
C ALA A 65 -38.88 -15.77 38.18
N PRO A 66 -39.70 -15.99 37.14
CA PRO A 66 -40.06 -14.99 36.14
C PRO A 66 -41.27 -14.12 36.56
N GLY A 67 -41.11 -12.80 36.45
CA GLY A 67 -42.22 -11.85 36.44
C GLY A 67 -42.57 -11.49 35.00
N GLY A 68 -43.83 -11.68 34.63
CA GLY A 68 -44.35 -11.34 33.30
C GLY A 68 -44.44 -9.83 33.09
N TYR A 69 -44.07 -9.39 31.88
CA TYR A 69 -44.37 -8.07 31.35
C TYR A 69 -44.58 -8.18 29.84
N ASP A 70 -45.86 -8.03 29.47
CA ASP A 70 -46.43 -7.29 28.34
C ASP A 70 -45.60 -7.15 27.06
N ASN A 71 -46.22 -7.63 25.97
CA ASN A 71 -45.81 -7.40 24.59
C ASN A 71 -45.94 -5.92 24.23
N GLU A 72 -44.85 -5.17 24.30
CA GLU A 72 -44.69 -3.95 23.52
C GLU A 72 -43.31 -3.97 22.88
N ALA A 73 -43.30 -4.00 21.54
CA ALA A 73 -42.06 -3.96 20.77
C ALA A 73 -41.28 -2.69 21.14
N PRO A 74 -39.96 -2.75 21.37
CA PRO A 74 -39.19 -1.56 21.63
C PRO A 74 -39.18 -0.72 20.35
N SER A 75 -39.89 0.41 20.41
CA SER A 75 -39.76 1.53 19.48
C SER A 75 -38.28 1.86 19.31
N PRO A 76 -37.79 2.12 18.09
CA PRO A 76 -36.40 2.50 17.89
C PRO A 76 -36.12 3.77 18.69
N SER A 77 -35.16 3.67 19.61
CA SER A 77 -34.60 4.83 20.31
C SER A 77 -34.09 5.84 19.27
N PRO A 78 -34.25 7.16 19.51
CA PRO A 78 -33.69 8.18 18.63
C PRO A 78 -32.18 7.94 18.55
N SER A 79 -31.68 7.79 17.32
CA SER A 79 -30.26 7.68 17.03
C SER A 79 -29.54 8.89 17.61
N ASP A 80 -28.54 8.65 18.45
CA ASP A 80 -27.50 9.61 18.75
C ASP A 80 -26.82 9.96 17.40
N ASP A 81 -27.17 11.13 16.87
CA ASP A 81 -26.69 11.66 15.59
C ASP A 81 -25.22 12.08 15.72
N ASP A 82 -24.31 11.12 15.57
CA ASP A 82 -22.87 11.36 15.41
C ASP A 82 -22.51 11.86 13.98
N GLY A 83 -23.51 12.18 13.14
CA GLY A 83 -23.30 12.58 11.75
C GLY A 83 -22.54 11.53 10.91
N SER A 84 -22.41 10.30 11.41
CA SER A 84 -21.60 9.24 10.84
C SER A 84 -22.42 7.98 10.54
N GLU A 85 -22.22 7.40 9.36
CA GLU A 85 -22.91 6.18 8.92
C GLU A 85 -21.90 5.08 8.56
N ILE A 86 -22.19 3.83 8.93
CA ILE A 86 -21.27 2.69 8.75
C ILE A 86 -21.80 1.72 7.69
N PHE A 87 -21.01 1.54 6.64
CA PHE A 87 -21.21 0.61 5.52
C PHE A 87 -20.26 -0.58 5.69
N ASN A 88 -20.67 -1.57 6.49
CA ASN A 88 -19.86 -2.78 6.70
C ASN A 88 -19.91 -3.69 5.47
N VAL A 89 -18.78 -4.01 4.86
CA VAL A 89 -18.74 -4.82 3.62
C VAL A 89 -19.45 -6.18 3.75
N ARG A 90 -19.55 -6.73 4.97
CA ARG A 90 -20.29 -7.95 5.28
C ARG A 90 -21.80 -7.83 5.09
N THR A 91 -22.40 -6.67 5.39
CA THR A 91 -23.85 -6.46 5.17
C THR A 91 -24.18 -6.36 3.68
N PHE A 92 -23.18 -6.06 2.86
CA PHE A 92 -23.26 -6.10 1.39
C PHE A 92 -22.91 -7.47 0.80
N GLY A 93 -22.80 -8.51 1.63
CA GLY A 93 -22.64 -9.90 1.20
C GLY A 93 -21.20 -10.41 1.09
N ALA A 94 -20.19 -9.63 1.53
CA ALA A 94 -18.82 -10.12 1.53
C ALA A 94 -18.67 -11.34 2.46
N ILE A 95 -17.98 -12.37 2.00
CA ILE A 95 -17.77 -13.64 2.71
C ILE A 95 -16.59 -13.53 3.68
N GLY A 96 -15.50 -12.85 3.29
CA GLY A 96 -14.39 -12.57 4.20
C GLY A 96 -13.57 -13.79 4.63
N ASP A 97 -13.49 -14.82 3.78
CA ASP A 97 -12.71 -16.05 3.99
C ASP A 97 -11.32 -16.03 3.33
N GLY A 98 -10.99 -14.98 2.57
CA GLY A 98 -9.73 -14.78 1.86
C GLY A 98 -9.62 -15.54 0.53
N ILE A 99 -10.71 -16.20 0.10
CA ILE A 99 -10.79 -17.05 -1.08
C ILE A 99 -11.87 -16.54 -2.02
N ALA A 100 -13.08 -16.30 -1.51
CA ALA A 100 -14.20 -15.80 -2.29
C ALA A 100 -13.91 -14.40 -2.86
N ASP A 101 -14.42 -14.16 -4.07
CA ASP A 101 -14.34 -12.84 -4.69
C ASP A 101 -15.36 -11.88 -4.05
N ASP A 102 -14.87 -11.05 -3.14
CA ASP A 102 -15.67 -10.09 -2.39
C ASP A 102 -15.80 -8.73 -3.11
N THR A 103 -15.25 -8.61 -4.33
CA THR A 103 -15.17 -7.34 -5.07
C THR A 103 -16.51 -6.64 -5.22
N LYS A 104 -17.57 -7.39 -5.56
CA LYS A 104 -18.91 -6.82 -5.76
C LYS A 104 -19.46 -6.19 -4.47
N SER A 105 -19.26 -6.86 -3.33
CA SER A 105 -19.71 -6.37 -2.03
C SER A 105 -18.96 -5.11 -1.60
N PHE A 106 -17.65 -5.04 -1.86
CA PHE A 106 -16.87 -3.81 -1.65
C PHE A 106 -17.36 -2.66 -2.53
N LYS A 107 -17.61 -2.93 -3.81
CA LYS A 107 -18.10 -1.91 -4.74
C LYS A 107 -19.47 -1.39 -4.33
N MET A 108 -20.38 -2.27 -3.90
CA MET A 108 -21.69 -1.87 -3.39
C MET A 108 -21.60 -1.05 -2.11
N ALA A 109 -20.81 -1.51 -1.11
CA ALA A 109 -20.62 -0.76 0.13
C ALA A 109 -20.06 0.64 -0.12
N TRP A 110 -19.08 0.74 -1.02
CA TRP A 110 -18.49 2.01 -1.44
C TRP A 110 -19.52 2.92 -2.13
N ASP A 111 -20.24 2.40 -3.12
CA ASP A 111 -21.19 3.19 -3.91
C ASP A 111 -22.34 3.68 -3.02
N SER A 112 -22.81 2.87 -2.08
CA SER A 112 -23.79 3.28 -1.06
C SER A 112 -23.23 4.36 -0.13
N ALA A 113 -22.01 4.19 0.37
CA ALA A 113 -21.35 5.19 1.23
C ALA A 113 -21.18 6.54 0.51
N CYS A 114 -20.85 6.53 -0.78
CA CYS A 114 -20.67 7.77 -1.53
C CYS A 114 -21.97 8.48 -1.90
N GLN A 115 -23.11 7.77 -1.86
CA GLN A 115 -24.44 8.31 -2.11
C GLN A 115 -25.15 8.79 -0.84
N SER A 116 -24.66 8.45 0.34
CA SER A 116 -25.23 8.91 1.61
C SER A 116 -24.91 10.37 1.87
N ASP A 117 -25.90 11.08 2.40
CA ASP A 117 -25.87 12.48 2.78
C ASP A 117 -25.31 12.71 4.20
N SER A 118 -24.99 11.63 4.92
CA SER A 118 -24.29 11.70 6.20
C SER A 118 -22.96 12.44 6.06
N ALA A 119 -22.58 13.22 7.08
CA ALA A 119 -21.39 14.05 7.04
C ALA A 119 -20.11 13.21 6.87
N ILE A 120 -20.04 12.06 7.56
CA ILE A 120 -18.94 11.08 7.47
C ILE A 120 -19.49 9.68 7.17
N ASN A 121 -19.03 9.07 6.08
CA ASN A 121 -19.43 7.73 5.66
C ASN A 121 -18.27 6.76 5.84
N ILE A 122 -18.46 5.69 6.61
CA ILE A 122 -17.41 4.73 6.97
C ILE A 122 -17.64 3.41 6.25
N VAL A 123 -16.84 3.10 5.22
CA VAL A 123 -16.76 1.75 4.66
C VAL A 123 -15.90 0.89 5.57
N LEU A 124 -16.51 -0.05 6.29
CA LEU A 124 -15.83 -0.87 7.29
C LEU A 124 -15.43 -2.23 6.71
N VAL A 125 -14.14 -2.53 6.77
CA VAL A 125 -13.56 -3.87 6.56
C VAL A 125 -13.26 -4.48 7.94
N PRO A 126 -14.13 -5.36 8.46
CA PRO A 126 -14.09 -5.76 9.86
C PRO A 126 -12.90 -6.67 10.20
N ARG A 127 -12.42 -6.54 11.44
CA ARG A 127 -11.43 -7.43 12.06
C ARG A 127 -11.94 -8.88 12.06
N GLY A 128 -11.00 -9.83 11.94
CA GLY A 128 -11.28 -11.27 11.97
C GLY A 128 -11.64 -11.87 10.62
N PHE A 129 -11.65 -11.04 9.56
CA PHE A 129 -11.97 -11.46 8.20
C PHE A 129 -10.84 -11.08 7.23
N SER A 130 -10.77 -11.85 6.15
CA SER A 130 -9.83 -11.64 5.05
C SER A 130 -10.63 -11.55 3.76
N PHE A 131 -10.46 -10.49 2.98
CA PHE A 131 -11.28 -10.27 1.78
C PHE A 131 -10.39 -10.30 0.56
N MET A 132 -10.69 -11.20 -0.39
CA MET A 132 -10.05 -11.16 -1.69
C MET A 132 -10.82 -10.19 -2.59
N VAL A 133 -10.14 -9.15 -3.06
CA VAL A 133 -10.71 -8.11 -3.91
C VAL A 133 -9.89 -8.03 -5.18
N GLN A 134 -10.51 -8.14 -6.34
CA GLN A 134 -9.88 -7.99 -7.64
C GLN A 134 -9.53 -6.52 -7.93
N SER A 135 -8.81 -6.27 -9.03
CA SER A 135 -8.53 -4.91 -9.52
C SER A 135 -9.81 -4.07 -9.58
N THR A 136 -9.90 -3.03 -8.76
CA THR A 136 -11.14 -2.26 -8.58
C THR A 136 -10.84 -0.76 -8.57
N ILE A 137 -11.68 -0.01 -9.28
CA ILE A 137 -11.70 1.45 -9.25
C ILE A 137 -12.88 1.89 -8.38
N PHE A 138 -12.56 2.55 -7.28
CA PHE A 138 -13.45 3.25 -6.39
C PHE A 138 -13.49 4.73 -6.80
N THR A 139 -14.65 5.15 -7.33
CA THR A 139 -14.80 6.45 -7.97
C THR A 139 -15.57 7.40 -7.06
N GLY A 140 -15.09 8.64 -6.95
CA GLY A 140 -15.82 9.78 -6.39
C GLY A 140 -16.37 10.73 -7.50
N PRO A 141 -16.85 11.92 -7.13
CA PRO A 141 -16.93 12.45 -5.76
C PRO A 141 -18.01 11.75 -4.94
N CYS A 142 -17.87 11.82 -3.62
CA CYS A 142 -18.85 11.33 -2.65
C CYS A 142 -19.53 12.55 -2.02
N GLN A 143 -20.79 12.41 -1.57
CA GLN A 143 -21.56 13.55 -1.04
C GLN A 143 -20.96 14.06 0.29
N GLY A 144 -20.66 13.14 1.21
CA GLY A 144 -19.96 13.40 2.46
C GLY A 144 -18.48 13.03 2.44
N GLY A 145 -17.82 13.23 3.58
CA GLY A 145 -16.47 12.68 3.81
C GLY A 145 -16.49 11.16 3.84
N LEU A 146 -15.41 10.53 3.40
CA LEU A 146 -15.35 9.08 3.27
C LEU A 146 -14.20 8.50 4.09
N VAL A 147 -14.48 7.45 4.85
CA VAL A 147 -13.49 6.71 5.62
C VAL A 147 -13.51 5.25 5.17
N LEU A 148 -12.43 4.80 4.53
CA LEU A 148 -12.20 3.36 4.37
C LEU A 148 -11.46 2.86 5.61
N LYS A 149 -12.19 2.21 6.52
CA LYS A 149 -11.66 1.68 7.78
C LYS A 149 -11.30 0.21 7.63
N VAL A 150 -10.01 -0.09 7.50
CA VAL A 150 -9.47 -1.44 7.34
C VAL A 150 -8.95 -1.99 8.66
N ASP A 151 -9.76 -2.81 9.33
CA ASP A 151 -9.38 -3.55 10.54
C ASP A 151 -9.16 -5.05 10.29
N GLY A 152 -9.66 -5.58 9.17
CA GLY A 152 -9.40 -6.93 8.68
C GLY A 152 -8.17 -7.01 7.77
N THR A 153 -8.18 -8.01 6.87
CA THR A 153 -7.15 -8.17 5.84
C THR A 153 -7.74 -7.98 4.44
N LEU A 154 -7.08 -7.22 3.58
CA LEU A 154 -7.36 -7.13 2.15
C LEU A 154 -6.24 -7.78 1.37
N MET A 155 -6.58 -8.53 0.31
CA MET A 155 -5.60 -9.10 -0.62
C MET A 155 -6.15 -9.25 -2.04
N PRO A 156 -5.30 -9.21 -3.07
CA PRO A 156 -5.70 -9.50 -4.43
C PRO A 156 -5.74 -11.01 -4.72
N PRO A 157 -6.16 -11.40 -5.94
CA PRO A 157 -5.80 -12.70 -6.50
C PRO A 157 -4.30 -12.98 -6.39
N ASP A 158 -3.95 -14.23 -6.14
CA ASP A 158 -2.55 -14.61 -5.92
C ASP A 158 -1.79 -14.74 -7.25
N GLY A 159 -1.10 -13.66 -7.62
CA GLY A 159 -0.17 -13.65 -8.73
C GLY A 159 -0.75 -13.36 -10.12
N PRO A 160 0.13 -13.32 -11.13
CA PRO A 160 -0.18 -12.93 -12.49
C PRO A 160 -1.12 -13.88 -13.25
N GLU A 161 -1.13 -15.17 -12.89
CA GLU A 161 -1.98 -16.18 -13.54
C GLU A 161 -3.43 -16.12 -13.04
N SER A 162 -3.62 -15.74 -11.77
CA SER A 162 -4.93 -15.56 -11.15
C SER A 162 -5.52 -14.17 -11.42
N TRP A 163 -4.76 -13.26 -12.03
CA TRP A 163 -5.20 -11.90 -12.28
C TRP A 163 -6.27 -11.83 -13.39
N PRO A 164 -7.38 -11.09 -13.23
CA PRO A 164 -8.46 -11.08 -14.21
C PRO A 164 -8.02 -10.50 -15.57
N ASN A 165 -8.26 -11.25 -16.65
CA ASN A 165 -7.82 -10.92 -18.01
C ASN A 165 -8.40 -9.62 -18.59
N ASN A 166 -9.56 -9.18 -18.11
CA ASN A 166 -10.27 -7.99 -18.57
C ASN A 166 -10.02 -6.76 -17.68
N THR A 167 -8.98 -6.80 -16.84
CA THR A 167 -8.60 -5.69 -15.96
C THR A 167 -7.14 -5.30 -16.16
N SER A 168 -6.80 -4.09 -15.73
CA SER A 168 -5.41 -3.62 -15.78
C SER A 168 -4.52 -4.48 -14.87
N ARG A 169 -3.38 -4.94 -15.38
CA ARG A 169 -2.33 -5.61 -14.61
C ARG A 169 -1.36 -4.63 -13.92
N ARG A 170 -1.65 -3.33 -14.00
CA ARG A 170 -0.78 -2.24 -13.50
C ARG A 170 -1.30 -1.56 -12.25
N GLN A 171 -2.48 -1.94 -11.76
CA GLN A 171 -3.09 -1.33 -10.58
C GLN A 171 -4.04 -2.31 -9.91
N TRP A 172 -4.13 -2.28 -8.59
CA TRP A 172 -5.06 -3.08 -7.81
C TRP A 172 -6.23 -2.25 -7.29
N LEU A 173 -6.07 -1.53 -6.18
CA LEU A 173 -7.12 -0.66 -5.64
C LEU A 173 -6.84 0.77 -6.06
N VAL A 174 -7.77 1.34 -6.82
CA VAL A 174 -7.67 2.70 -7.34
C VAL A 174 -8.74 3.57 -6.74
N PHE A 175 -8.34 4.68 -6.16
CA PHE A 175 -9.16 5.72 -5.58
C PHE A 175 -9.15 6.92 -6.52
N TYR A 176 -10.22 7.09 -7.30
CA TYR A 176 -10.25 8.01 -8.42
C TYR A 176 -11.22 9.17 -8.19
N ARG A 177 -10.72 10.41 -8.36
CA ARG A 177 -11.51 11.64 -8.21
C ARG A 177 -12.27 11.74 -6.89
N ILE A 178 -11.63 11.30 -5.81
CA ILE A 178 -12.19 11.41 -4.48
C ILE A 178 -11.71 12.73 -3.86
N ASN A 179 -12.60 13.36 -3.12
CA ASN A 179 -12.29 14.49 -2.28
C ASN A 179 -12.65 14.16 -0.83
N ASN A 180 -11.78 14.50 0.13
CA ASN A 180 -12.02 14.31 1.56
C ASN A 180 -12.15 12.82 1.98
N MET A 181 -11.07 12.06 1.79
CA MET A 181 -11.01 10.64 2.14
C MET A 181 -9.93 10.33 3.18
N SER A 182 -10.28 9.49 4.16
CA SER A 182 -9.33 8.82 5.05
C SER A 182 -9.27 7.33 4.77
N LEU A 183 -8.07 6.80 4.53
CA LEU A 183 -7.78 5.37 4.56
C LEU A 183 -7.08 5.06 5.88
N GLN A 184 -7.77 4.37 6.78
CA GLN A 184 -7.28 4.18 8.14
C GLN A 184 -7.64 2.81 8.69
N GLY A 185 -7.06 2.45 9.84
CA GLY A 185 -7.44 1.25 10.59
C GLY A 185 -6.23 0.47 11.06
N SER A 186 -6.49 -0.62 11.77
CA SER A 186 -5.44 -1.44 12.42
C SER A 186 -5.06 -2.70 11.63
N GLY A 187 -5.68 -2.89 10.47
CA GLY A 187 -5.62 -4.09 9.64
C GLY A 187 -4.40 -4.17 8.73
N VAL A 188 -4.50 -5.10 7.77
CA VAL A 188 -3.42 -5.43 6.83
C VAL A 188 -3.92 -5.33 5.39
N ILE A 189 -3.12 -4.71 4.54
CA ILE A 189 -3.29 -4.74 3.09
C ILE A 189 -2.10 -5.53 2.52
N ASP A 190 -2.35 -6.75 2.03
CA ASP A 190 -1.33 -7.66 1.52
C ASP A 190 -1.42 -7.73 0.00
N GLY A 191 -0.42 -7.20 -0.71
CA GLY A 191 -0.39 -7.17 -2.17
C GLY A 191 -0.07 -8.51 -2.84
N ARG A 192 0.29 -9.56 -2.08
CA ARG A 192 0.69 -10.89 -2.61
C ARG A 192 1.71 -10.82 -3.76
N GLY A 193 2.78 -10.05 -3.55
CA GLY A 193 3.78 -9.74 -4.57
C GLY A 193 4.68 -10.89 -5.03
N GLN A 194 4.80 -11.99 -4.29
CA GLN A 194 5.80 -13.04 -4.56
C GLN A 194 5.78 -13.54 -6.00
N ASN A 195 4.60 -13.98 -6.47
CA ASN A 195 4.44 -14.53 -7.82
C ASN A 195 4.66 -13.48 -8.92
N TRP A 196 4.53 -12.18 -8.62
CA TRP A 196 4.86 -11.09 -9.54
C TRP A 196 6.35 -10.81 -9.60
N TRP A 197 7.04 -10.90 -8.47
CA TRP A 197 8.48 -10.70 -8.36
C TRP A 197 9.28 -11.86 -8.95
N ASP A 198 8.70 -13.06 -9.03
CA ASP A 198 9.34 -14.25 -9.58
C ASP A 198 9.14 -14.42 -11.10
N LEU A 199 8.46 -13.46 -11.75
CA LEU A 199 8.35 -13.46 -13.21
C LEU A 199 9.75 -13.44 -13.86
N PRO A 200 10.03 -14.26 -14.89
CA PRO A 200 11.37 -14.36 -15.50
C PRO A 200 11.92 -13.07 -16.09
N CYS A 201 11.05 -12.09 -16.33
CA CYS A 201 11.40 -10.77 -16.83
C CYS A 201 11.82 -9.78 -15.76
N LYS A 202 11.67 -10.14 -14.48
CA LYS A 202 12.21 -9.37 -13.37
C LYS A 202 13.73 -9.61 -13.26
N PRO A 203 14.49 -8.63 -12.75
CA PRO A 203 15.94 -8.74 -12.64
C PRO A 203 16.37 -10.03 -11.92
N HIS A 204 17.20 -10.84 -12.59
CA HIS A 204 17.78 -12.08 -12.05
C HIS A 204 16.79 -13.22 -11.73
N LYS A 205 15.61 -13.23 -12.34
CA LYS A 205 14.55 -14.24 -12.09
C LYS A 205 14.38 -15.28 -13.18
N GLY A 206 15.07 -15.13 -14.31
CA GLY A 206 15.14 -16.14 -15.36
C GLY A 206 16.13 -17.28 -15.05
N PRO A 207 16.20 -18.30 -15.93
CA PRO A 207 17.12 -19.42 -15.79
C PRO A 207 18.56 -18.95 -15.57
N ASN A 208 19.28 -19.57 -14.63
CA ASN A 208 20.65 -19.20 -14.25
C ASN A 208 20.82 -17.73 -13.82
N GLY A 209 19.79 -17.09 -13.27
CA GLY A 209 19.83 -15.68 -12.83
C GLY A 209 19.85 -14.67 -13.98
N THR A 210 19.37 -15.09 -15.16
CA THR A 210 19.17 -14.20 -16.31
C THR A 210 17.92 -13.34 -16.13
N THR A 211 17.74 -12.34 -16.99
CA THR A 211 16.49 -11.56 -17.11
C THR A 211 15.95 -11.78 -18.52
N LEU A 212 14.78 -12.40 -18.63
CA LEU A 212 14.17 -12.73 -19.93
C LEU A 212 13.25 -11.60 -20.42
N PRO A 213 13.16 -11.32 -21.72
CA PRO A 213 12.11 -10.45 -22.23
C PRO A 213 10.73 -11.10 -22.07
N GLY A 214 9.68 -10.32 -21.81
CA GLY A 214 8.31 -10.82 -21.70
C GLY A 214 7.36 -9.84 -21.00
N PRO A 215 6.07 -10.20 -20.86
CA PRO A 215 5.11 -9.41 -20.10
C PRO A 215 5.58 -9.27 -18.65
N CYS A 216 5.75 -8.03 -18.20
CA CYS A 216 6.39 -7.73 -16.92
C CYS A 216 5.63 -6.71 -16.06
N ASP A 217 4.39 -6.44 -16.44
CA ASP A 217 3.49 -5.59 -15.67
C ASP A 217 3.29 -6.17 -14.27
N SER A 218 3.20 -5.29 -13.28
CA SER A 218 2.89 -5.64 -11.90
C SER A 218 1.99 -4.55 -11.34
N PRO A 219 0.97 -4.89 -10.54
CA PRO A 219 0.04 -3.89 -10.07
C PRO A 219 0.62 -3.06 -8.93
N VAL A 220 0.45 -1.74 -9.01
CA VAL A 220 0.52 -0.86 -7.84
C VAL A 220 -0.60 -1.24 -6.88
N ALA A 221 -0.28 -1.44 -5.59
CA ALA A 221 -1.26 -1.91 -4.62
C ALA A 221 -2.35 -0.86 -4.34
N LEU A 222 -1.95 0.36 -3.99
CA LEU A 222 -2.87 1.45 -3.63
C LEU A 222 -2.55 2.67 -4.49
N ARG A 223 -3.46 3.02 -5.41
CA ARG A 223 -3.30 4.21 -6.26
C ARG A 223 -4.38 5.24 -5.96
N PHE A 224 -3.97 6.43 -5.56
CA PHE A 224 -4.82 7.61 -5.52
C PHE A 224 -4.57 8.41 -6.79
N PHE A 225 -5.65 8.68 -7.54
CA PHE A 225 -5.55 9.34 -8.84
C PHE A 225 -6.52 10.51 -8.93
N MET A 226 -6.00 11.68 -9.32
CA MET A 226 -6.78 12.92 -9.46
C MET A 226 -7.63 13.25 -8.23
N SER A 227 -7.09 13.04 -7.02
CA SER A 227 -7.85 13.11 -5.77
C SER A 227 -7.30 14.17 -4.82
N SER A 228 -8.12 14.67 -3.89
CA SER A 228 -7.73 15.76 -2.99
C SER A 228 -8.16 15.55 -1.55
N ASN A 229 -7.45 16.17 -0.61
CA ASN A 229 -7.72 16.09 0.82
C ASN A 229 -7.73 14.63 1.30
N LEU A 230 -6.56 14.00 1.19
CA LEU A 230 -6.36 12.58 1.46
C LEU A 230 -5.60 12.40 2.78
N SER A 231 -6.06 11.47 3.61
CA SER A 231 -5.35 11.02 4.81
C SER A 231 -5.16 9.51 4.76
N VAL A 232 -3.97 9.03 5.11
CA VAL A 232 -3.66 7.61 5.30
C VAL A 232 -3.03 7.41 6.67
N GLN A 233 -3.59 6.53 7.50
CA GLN A 233 -3.11 6.37 8.88
C GLN A 233 -3.22 4.95 9.47
N GLY A 234 -2.18 4.50 10.18
CA GLY A 234 -2.26 3.37 11.12
C GLY A 234 -2.21 1.96 10.53
N LEU A 235 -2.07 1.84 9.20
CA LEU A 235 -2.17 0.58 8.48
C LEU A 235 -0.84 -0.16 8.33
N ARG A 236 -0.93 -1.48 8.15
CA ARG A 236 0.18 -2.32 7.68
C ARG A 236 -0.04 -2.67 6.22
N ILE A 237 0.91 -2.29 5.37
CA ILE A 237 0.89 -2.59 3.94
C ILE A 237 2.09 -3.49 3.66
N LYS A 238 1.86 -4.65 3.06
CA LYS A 238 2.93 -5.58 2.78
C LYS A 238 2.87 -6.17 1.39
N ASN A 239 4.04 -6.57 0.90
CA ASN A 239 4.22 -7.37 -0.31
C ASN A 239 3.52 -6.79 -1.54
N SER A 240 3.64 -5.49 -1.77
CA SER A 240 3.12 -4.90 -3.01
C SER A 240 3.86 -5.47 -4.23
N PRO A 241 3.16 -5.90 -5.30
CA PRO A 241 3.80 -6.38 -6.52
C PRO A 241 4.69 -5.32 -7.21
N GLN A 242 4.35 -4.05 -7.03
CA GLN A 242 5.12 -2.88 -7.44
C GLN A 242 5.09 -1.84 -6.30
N PHE A 243 4.75 -0.57 -6.57
CA PHE A 243 4.67 0.47 -5.55
C PHE A 243 3.55 0.18 -4.55
N HIS A 244 3.81 0.35 -3.25
CA HIS A 244 2.79 0.16 -2.23
C HIS A 244 1.74 1.28 -2.31
N PHE A 245 2.19 2.53 -2.34
CA PHE A 245 1.36 3.70 -2.61
C PHE A 245 1.81 4.44 -3.85
N ARG A 246 0.85 4.88 -4.66
CA ARG A 246 1.06 5.89 -5.70
C ARG A 246 0.02 7.00 -5.57
N PHE A 247 0.49 8.22 -5.37
CA PHE A 247 -0.32 9.43 -5.49
C PHE A 247 0.02 10.11 -6.81
N ASP A 248 -0.97 10.22 -7.68
CA ASP A 248 -0.81 10.72 -9.05
C ASP A 248 -1.85 11.80 -9.32
N GLY A 249 -1.40 13.03 -9.58
CA GLY A 249 -2.29 14.17 -9.81
C GLY A 249 -3.09 14.56 -8.56
N CYS A 250 -2.54 14.38 -7.36
CA CYS A 250 -3.25 14.59 -6.11
C CYS A 250 -2.93 15.95 -5.44
N LYS A 251 -3.74 16.37 -4.47
CA LYS A 251 -3.51 17.60 -3.69
C LYS A 251 -3.86 17.39 -2.21
N SER A 252 -3.06 17.95 -1.30
CA SER A 252 -3.30 17.87 0.15
C SER A 252 -3.32 16.42 0.63
N VAL A 253 -2.15 15.78 0.58
CA VAL A 253 -1.95 14.37 0.95
C VAL A 253 -1.23 14.30 2.29
N ARG A 254 -1.81 13.58 3.25
CA ARG A 254 -1.17 13.24 4.52
C ARG A 254 -1.04 11.73 4.65
N VAL A 255 0.17 11.24 4.87
CA VAL A 255 0.48 9.86 5.24
C VAL A 255 1.15 9.88 6.60
N ASP A 256 0.62 9.15 7.58
CA ASP A 256 1.11 9.18 8.95
C ASP A 256 1.04 7.79 9.60
N SER A 257 2.06 7.40 10.36
CA SER A 257 2.00 6.21 11.22
C SER A 257 1.68 4.91 10.46
N ILE A 258 2.25 4.72 9.27
CA ILE A 258 2.10 3.47 8.50
C ILE A 258 3.34 2.58 8.58
N PHE A 259 3.12 1.29 8.36
CA PHE A 259 4.17 0.29 8.30
C PHE A 259 4.15 -0.40 6.93
N ILE A 260 5.20 -0.21 6.14
CA ILE A 260 5.38 -0.83 4.83
C ILE A 260 6.45 -1.91 4.91
N THR A 261 6.15 -3.12 4.41
CA THR A 261 7.10 -4.24 4.43
C THR A 261 7.07 -5.07 3.13
N SER A 262 8.22 -5.27 2.51
CA SER A 262 8.47 -6.26 1.45
C SER A 262 9.91 -6.79 1.59
N PRO A 263 10.24 -7.96 1.01
CA PRO A 263 11.60 -8.48 1.02
C PRO A 263 12.62 -7.50 0.44
N ALA A 264 13.85 -7.49 0.97
CA ALA A 264 14.90 -6.55 0.52
C ALA A 264 15.29 -6.67 -0.97
N LEU A 265 14.96 -7.79 -1.61
CA LEU A 265 15.27 -8.07 -3.02
C LEU A 265 14.00 -8.09 -3.90
N SER A 266 12.86 -7.62 -3.40
CA SER A 266 11.65 -7.52 -4.22
C SER A 266 11.75 -6.33 -5.19
N PRO A 267 11.70 -6.56 -6.51
CA PRO A 267 11.96 -5.52 -7.51
C PRO A 267 10.85 -4.47 -7.55
N ASN A 268 11.22 -3.18 -7.64
CA ASN A 268 10.31 -2.04 -7.85
C ASN A 268 9.22 -1.92 -6.79
N THR A 269 9.56 -2.23 -5.55
CA THR A 269 8.63 -2.24 -4.41
C THR A 269 8.61 -0.94 -3.64
N ASP A 270 8.67 0.19 -4.35
CA ASP A 270 8.71 1.53 -3.77
C ASP A 270 7.64 1.69 -2.68
N GLY A 271 7.99 2.35 -1.58
CA GLY A 271 7.07 2.54 -0.46
C GLY A 271 5.97 3.52 -0.83
N ILE A 272 6.35 4.79 -0.97
CA ILE A 272 5.42 5.86 -1.35
C ILE A 272 5.96 6.56 -2.59
N HIS A 273 5.24 6.42 -3.70
CA HIS A 273 5.49 7.15 -4.93
C HIS A 273 4.55 8.35 -5.06
N ILE A 274 5.10 9.53 -5.32
CA ILE A 274 4.30 10.73 -5.61
C ILE A 274 4.69 11.29 -6.99
N GLU A 275 3.69 11.65 -7.78
CA GLU A 275 3.86 12.23 -9.11
C GLU A 275 2.75 13.25 -9.35
N ASN A 276 3.06 14.40 -9.97
CA ASN A 276 2.10 15.49 -10.22
C ASN A 276 1.27 15.87 -8.97
N THR A 277 1.87 15.77 -7.77
CA THR A 277 1.14 15.83 -6.51
C THR A 277 1.71 16.91 -5.58
N ASN A 278 0.81 17.71 -4.99
CA ASN A 278 1.17 18.95 -4.28
C ASN A 278 0.62 18.99 -2.85
N ASP A 279 1.30 19.68 -1.95
CA ASP A 279 0.99 19.71 -0.49
C ASP A 279 0.97 18.29 0.10
N VAL A 280 2.17 17.70 0.21
CA VAL A 280 2.36 16.31 0.67
C VAL A 280 3.08 16.30 2.01
N ARG A 281 2.52 15.56 2.97
CA ARG A 281 3.07 15.36 4.30
C ARG A 281 3.22 13.88 4.59
N ILE A 282 4.44 13.39 4.77
CA ILE A 282 4.73 11.97 5.06
C ILE A 282 5.47 11.89 6.39
N TYR A 283 4.81 11.35 7.42
CA TYR A 283 5.30 11.38 8.79
C TYR A 283 5.27 10.02 9.49
N ASN A 284 6.14 9.85 10.50
CA ASN A 284 6.05 8.81 11.54
C ASN A 284 5.92 7.37 11.03
N SER A 285 6.53 7.06 9.90
CA SER A 285 6.31 5.78 9.20
C SER A 285 7.58 4.95 9.11
N VAL A 286 7.40 3.62 9.07
CA VAL A 286 8.49 2.65 8.92
C VAL A 286 8.31 1.92 7.61
N ILE A 287 9.34 1.96 6.76
CA ILE A 287 9.29 1.42 5.41
C ILE A 287 10.52 0.51 5.21
N SER A 288 10.24 -0.76 4.93
CA SER A 288 11.22 -1.78 4.56
C SER A 288 10.78 -2.41 3.25
N ASN A 289 11.60 -2.34 2.21
CA ASN A 289 11.28 -2.84 0.88
C ASN A 289 12.56 -3.11 0.07
N GLY A 290 12.39 -3.48 -1.21
CA GLY A 290 13.51 -3.72 -2.12
C GLY A 290 13.80 -2.56 -3.08
N ASP A 291 13.19 -1.39 -2.90
CA ASP A 291 13.43 -0.22 -3.75
C ASP A 291 13.32 1.09 -2.95
N ASP A 292 12.97 2.21 -3.59
CA ASP A 292 12.87 3.51 -2.93
C ASP A 292 11.88 3.51 -1.74
N CYS A 293 12.30 4.10 -0.64
CA CYS A 293 11.45 4.31 0.54
C CYS A 293 10.33 5.30 0.21
N VAL A 294 10.73 6.45 -0.34
CA VAL A 294 9.84 7.47 -0.92
C VAL A 294 10.47 7.94 -2.23
N SER A 295 9.72 7.85 -3.32
CA SER A 295 10.15 8.28 -4.65
C SER A 295 9.30 9.47 -5.12
N ILE A 296 9.96 10.55 -5.51
CA ILE A 296 9.32 11.82 -5.89
C ILE A 296 9.53 12.04 -7.39
N GLY A 297 8.47 11.86 -8.16
CA GLY A 297 8.42 12.14 -9.58
C GLY A 297 8.23 13.62 -9.91
N THR A 298 8.15 13.91 -11.21
CA THR A 298 7.97 15.27 -11.72
C THR A 298 6.61 15.87 -11.33
N GLY A 299 6.51 17.20 -11.42
CA GLY A 299 5.26 17.92 -11.15
C GLY A 299 4.85 18.00 -9.68
N CYS A 300 5.72 17.64 -8.74
CA CYS A 300 5.46 17.73 -7.30
C CYS A 300 6.07 19.00 -6.68
N TYR A 301 5.35 19.66 -5.77
CA TYR A 301 5.86 20.73 -4.92
C TYR A 301 5.21 20.71 -3.52
N ASP A 302 5.83 21.40 -2.55
CA ASP A 302 5.42 21.42 -1.14
C ASP A 302 5.35 20.02 -0.51
N VAL A 303 6.48 19.30 -0.54
CA VAL A 303 6.63 17.96 0.03
C VAL A 303 7.43 18.04 1.33
N ASP A 304 6.82 17.64 2.45
CA ASP A 304 7.42 17.59 3.78
C ASP A 304 7.47 16.16 4.31
N ILE A 305 8.68 15.66 4.57
CA ILE A 305 8.93 14.28 5.02
C ILE A 305 9.70 14.34 6.34
N LYS A 306 9.14 13.74 7.39
CA LYS A 306 9.72 13.78 8.75
C LYS A 306 9.52 12.46 9.49
N ASN A 307 10.50 12.10 10.33
CA ASN A 307 10.41 10.91 11.20
C ASN A 307 10.05 9.63 10.43
N ILE A 308 10.79 9.36 9.35
CA ILE A 308 10.64 8.14 8.55
C ILE A 308 11.85 7.24 8.79
N THR A 309 11.59 5.96 9.07
CA THR A 309 12.61 4.93 9.10
C THR A 309 12.57 4.15 7.79
N CYS A 310 13.68 4.14 7.06
CA CYS A 310 13.81 3.45 5.78
C CYS A 310 14.88 2.36 5.92
N GLY A 311 14.55 1.08 5.75
CA GLY A 311 15.58 0.04 5.85
C GLY A 311 15.05 -1.38 6.06
N PRO A 312 15.46 -2.35 5.21
CA PRO A 312 16.13 -2.16 3.90
C PRO A 312 15.32 -1.29 2.92
N SER A 313 15.98 -0.48 2.10
CA SER A 313 15.41 0.31 0.98
C SER A 313 16.52 1.05 0.22
N HIS A 314 16.18 1.73 -0.87
CA HIS A 314 17.08 2.66 -1.58
C HIS A 314 17.01 4.11 -1.06
N GLY A 315 16.27 4.35 0.03
CA GLY A 315 16.12 5.66 0.67
C GLY A 315 15.11 6.58 -0.03
N ILE A 316 15.20 7.89 0.21
CA ILE A 316 14.34 8.89 -0.43
C ILE A 316 15.00 9.34 -1.74
N ARG A 317 14.29 9.27 -2.87
CA ARG A 317 14.79 9.64 -4.21
C ARG A 317 13.92 10.68 -4.91
N TYR A 318 14.58 11.46 -5.75
CA TYR A 318 13.97 12.46 -6.59
C TYR A 318 14.29 12.16 -8.06
N PHE A 319 13.26 12.09 -8.89
CA PHE A 319 13.37 11.89 -10.33
C PHE A 319 12.95 13.18 -11.03
N TYR A 320 13.92 14.06 -11.29
CA TYR A 320 13.72 15.29 -12.06
C TYR A 320 14.49 15.22 -13.39
N ASP A 321 13.81 15.57 -14.48
CA ASP A 321 14.47 16.21 -15.61
C ASP A 321 14.84 17.65 -15.18
N HIS A 322 16.06 18.08 -15.50
CA HIS A 322 16.71 19.33 -15.07
C HIS A 322 15.80 20.54 -14.74
N LEU A 323 16.20 21.26 -13.67
CA LEU A 323 16.03 22.70 -13.38
C LEU A 323 15.06 23.12 -12.25
N PHE A 324 15.66 23.77 -11.24
CA PHE A 324 15.12 24.61 -10.15
C PHE A 324 14.62 23.96 -8.85
N MET A 325 15.54 23.88 -7.88
CA MET A 325 15.29 23.79 -6.44
C MET A 325 15.21 25.19 -5.81
N TYR A 326 14.11 25.51 -5.13
CA TYR A 326 14.16 26.35 -3.93
C TYR A 326 13.93 25.45 -2.73
N TYR A 327 14.95 25.29 -1.89
CA TYR A 327 14.94 24.41 -0.73
C TYR A 327 14.58 25.17 0.55
N SER A 328 13.64 24.62 1.30
CA SER A 328 13.60 24.69 2.76
C SER A 328 13.22 23.30 3.28
N GLN A 329 14.19 22.38 3.32
CA GLN A 329 14.01 21.06 3.93
C GLN A 329 14.83 20.97 5.21
N LYS A 330 14.14 20.89 6.36
CA LYS A 330 14.72 20.47 7.65
C LYS A 330 14.60 18.96 7.74
N PHE A 331 15.61 18.22 7.32
CA PHE A 331 15.75 16.80 7.66
C PHE A 331 16.39 16.66 9.04
N HIS A 332 15.68 16.07 9.99
CA HIS A 332 16.30 15.38 11.12
C HIS A 332 16.13 13.88 10.85
N SER A 333 17.17 13.23 10.34
CA SER A 333 17.25 11.77 10.29
C SER A 333 18.17 11.32 11.41
N LEU A 334 17.62 10.64 12.41
CA LEU A 334 18.41 9.94 13.43
C LEU A 334 18.67 8.52 12.88
N PHE A 335 19.85 8.29 12.32
CA PHE A 335 20.28 6.94 11.96
C PHE A 335 20.53 6.15 13.25
N LEU A 336 19.65 5.20 13.56
CA LEU A 336 19.99 4.09 14.45
C LEU A 336 20.34 2.88 13.57
N LEU A 337 21.63 2.71 13.31
CA LEU A 337 22.22 1.45 12.85
C LEU A 337 22.30 0.50 14.05
N HIS A 338 21.74 -0.70 13.95
CA HIS A 338 22.20 -1.92 14.63
C HIS A 338 22.06 -3.09 13.67
#